data_AF-A0A251Q8W7-F1
#
_entry.id   AF-A0A251Q8W7-F1
#
_cell.length_a   1.000
_cell.length_b   1.000
_cell.length_c   1.000
_cell.angle_alpha   90.00
_cell.angle_beta   90.00
_cell.angle_gamma   90.00
#
_symmetry.space_group_name_H-M   'P 1'
#
loop_
_entity.id
_entity.type
_entity.pdbx_description
1 polymer ?
#
loop_
_entity_poly.entity_id
_entity_poly.type
_entity_poly.pdbx_seq_one_letter_code
_entity_poly.pdbx_strand_id
1 'polypeptide(L)'
;MTVIKLKSGGLWVHAPIAPTKECIQLLKELGAPVEYIVLPTFAYEHKIFVGPFSREFPRAQVWVAPRQWSWPLNLPLEFFGIFRAKTLKDDDLSTPWAYEIEQKVLSSPEVGIGPYVEVAFYHKPSRTLLVTDAVIFVPRQPPDCISKESLLASAKNGLAVKLLSKGKEVPQEPVVDNKLNRQKGWERMVLQILFLGPSNLLEPNASFAQMSQKLIVSPIVKTLVFSKVPEKVRDWVDGIAREWRFKRIIPAHFAAPINASRSDLLAAFAFLDDLLDERYVTRPSLSLLFTSLMGKAASYFPPDDMKTLSSLDKFLVSVGAVKKTVSGRKR
;
A
#
# COMPACT_ATOMS: atom_id res chain seq x y z
N MET A 1 -0.73 -0.82 11.53
CA MET A 1 -0.29 0.03 12.65
C MET A 1 1.18 -0.19 12.95
N THR A 2 1.93 0.88 13.20
CA THR A 2 3.33 0.83 13.67
C THR A 2 3.50 1.82 14.81
N VAL A 3 4.29 1.46 15.83
CA VAL A 3 4.50 2.28 17.03
C VAL A 3 5.98 2.56 17.20
N ILE A 4 6.33 3.82 17.43
CA ILE A 4 7.69 4.28 17.69
C ILE A 4 7.71 4.96 19.06
N LYS A 5 8.64 4.55 19.93
CA LYS A 5 8.93 5.27 21.18
C LYS A 5 9.91 6.40 20.88
N LEU A 6 9.46 7.64 21.04
CA LEU A 6 10.23 8.85 20.78
C LEU A 6 11.19 9.16 21.96
N LYS A 7 12.18 10.01 21.72
CA LYS A 7 13.05 10.56 22.79
C LYS A 7 12.31 11.40 23.82
N SER A 8 11.14 11.95 23.49
CA SER A 8 10.26 12.62 24.45
C SER A 8 9.80 11.69 25.58
N GLY A 9 9.88 10.37 25.36
CA GLY A 9 9.40 9.34 26.28
C GLY A 9 8.01 8.80 25.91
N GLY A 10 7.31 9.43 24.97
CA GLY A 10 6.01 8.99 24.48
C GLY A 10 6.03 8.15 23.20
N LEU A 11 4.85 7.66 22.83
CA LEU A 11 4.61 6.83 21.65
C LEU A 11 4.01 7.65 20.51
N TRP A 12 4.57 7.43 19.33
CA TRP A 12 4.06 7.88 18.05
C TRP A 12 3.46 6.69 17.31
N VAL A 13 2.16 6.76 17.02
CA VAL A 13 1.37 5.65 16.46
C VAL A 13 0.97 5.98 15.03
N HIS A 14 1.45 5.18 14.08
CA HIS A 14 1.16 5.29 12.66
C HIS A 14 0.04 4.32 12.23
N ALA A 15 -0.93 4.82 11.48
CA ALA A 15 -2.04 4.05 10.90
C ALA A 15 -2.68 3.10 11.93
N PRO A 16 -3.34 3.66 12.98
CA PRO A 16 -3.92 2.85 14.04
C PRO A 16 -4.97 1.88 13.50
N ILE A 17 -5.03 0.70 14.10
CA ILE A 17 -6.05 -0.32 13.82
C ILE A 17 -7.14 -0.26 14.89
N ALA A 18 -8.13 -1.15 14.81
CA ALA A 18 -9.18 -1.26 15.82
C ALA A 18 -8.56 -1.34 17.24
N PRO A 19 -8.97 -0.48 18.19
CA PRO A 19 -8.46 -0.48 19.56
C PRO A 19 -9.08 -1.63 20.36
N THR A 20 -8.80 -2.88 19.97
CA THR A 20 -9.22 -4.05 20.74
C THR A 20 -8.50 -4.09 22.08
N LYS A 21 -9.01 -4.86 23.04
CA LYS A 21 -8.37 -5.00 24.36
C LYS A 21 -6.92 -5.47 24.24
N GLU A 22 -6.67 -6.40 23.33
CA GLU A 22 -5.34 -6.95 23.02
C GLU A 22 -4.43 -5.87 22.45
N CYS A 23 -4.91 -5.08 21.48
CA CYS A 23 -4.14 -3.98 20.88
C CYS A 23 -3.74 -2.93 21.93
N ILE A 24 -4.69 -2.53 22.79
CA ILE A 24 -4.44 -1.54 23.85
C ILE A 24 -3.51 -2.10 24.92
N GLN A 25 -3.63 -3.38 25.26
CA GLN A 25 -2.73 -4.05 26.20
C GLN A 25 -1.28 -4.07 25.69
N LEU A 26 -1.06 -4.43 24.42
CA LEU A 26 0.27 -4.40 23.79
C LEU A 26 0.89 -2.99 23.80
N LEU A 27 0.10 -1.93 23.65
CA LEU A 27 0.60 -0.56 23.76
C LEU A 27 1.00 -0.20 25.19
N LYS A 28 0.22 -0.62 26.19
CA LYS A 28 0.52 -0.38 27.61
C LYS A 28 1.83 -1.05 28.04
N GLU A 29 2.13 -2.24 27.50
CA GLU A 29 3.37 -2.97 27.76
C GLU A 29 4.63 -2.23 27.30
N LEU A 30 4.52 -1.27 26.39
CA LEU A 30 5.64 -0.41 25.97
C LEU A 30 6.06 0.62 27.04
N GLY A 31 5.28 0.75 28.12
CA GLY A 31 5.59 1.57 29.30
C GLY A 31 5.76 3.06 28.97
N ALA A 32 4.96 3.58 28.05
CA ALA A 32 5.02 4.97 27.58
C ALA A 32 3.62 5.48 27.18
N PRO A 33 3.32 6.78 27.41
CA PRO A 33 2.03 7.35 26.98
C PRO A 33 1.97 7.50 25.47
N VAL A 34 0.79 7.31 24.87
CA VAL A 34 0.57 7.69 23.46
C VAL A 34 0.50 9.22 23.36
N GLU A 35 1.47 9.81 22.66
CA GLU A 35 1.54 11.26 22.45
C GLU A 35 0.95 11.67 21.10
N TYR A 36 1.14 10.84 20.08
CA TYR A 36 0.75 11.16 18.70
C TYR A 36 0.05 9.99 18.02
N ILE A 37 -1.08 10.28 17.39
CA ILE A 37 -1.81 9.35 16.52
C ILE A 37 -1.78 9.93 15.11
N VAL A 38 -1.27 9.17 14.15
CA VAL A 38 -1.02 9.63 12.79
C VAL A 38 -1.81 8.80 11.79
N LEU A 39 -2.69 9.48 11.05
CA LEU A 39 -3.37 8.97 9.87
C LEU A 39 -2.57 9.38 8.62
N PRO A 40 -1.83 8.46 7.99
CA PRO A 40 -0.87 8.78 6.92
C PRO A 40 -1.49 8.88 5.53
N THR A 41 -2.78 8.55 5.37
CA THR A 41 -3.46 8.47 4.07
C THR A 41 -4.89 9.02 4.17
N PHE A 42 -5.54 9.25 3.04
CA PHE A 42 -6.96 9.60 2.98
C PHE A 42 -7.88 8.36 3.04
N ALA A 43 -7.32 7.18 2.76
CA ALA A 43 -8.07 5.96 2.50
C ALA A 43 -8.88 5.50 3.74
N TYR A 44 -10.10 5.05 3.48
CA TYR A 44 -11.11 4.84 4.53
C TYR A 44 -10.74 3.72 5.51
N GLU A 45 -10.15 2.64 5.01
CA GLU A 45 -9.69 1.48 5.77
C GLU A 45 -8.63 1.82 6.83
N HIS A 46 -7.82 2.86 6.58
CA HIS A 46 -6.83 3.37 7.55
C HIS A 46 -7.41 4.47 8.44
N LYS A 47 -8.52 5.10 8.02
CA LYS A 47 -9.18 6.22 8.71
C LYS A 47 -10.19 5.77 9.76
N ILE A 48 -10.97 4.72 9.47
CA ILE A 48 -12.14 4.31 10.26
C ILE A 48 -11.84 4.08 11.75
N PHE A 49 -10.63 3.61 12.07
CA PHE A 49 -10.24 3.30 13.45
C PHE A 49 -9.57 4.47 14.18
N VAL A 50 -9.22 5.57 13.51
CA VAL A 50 -8.52 6.70 14.14
C VAL A 50 -9.37 7.33 15.24
N GLY A 51 -10.66 7.60 14.97
CA GLY A 51 -11.59 8.15 15.95
C GLY A 51 -11.72 7.24 17.19
N PRO A 52 -12.13 5.97 17.02
CA PRO A 52 -12.13 4.99 18.11
C PRO A 52 -10.83 4.90 18.90
N PHE A 53 -9.70 4.84 18.20
CA PHE A 53 -8.39 4.73 18.85
C PHE A 53 -8.02 5.98 19.64
N SER A 54 -8.36 7.18 19.15
CA SER A 54 -8.11 8.43 19.88
C SER A 54 -8.92 8.56 21.18
N ARG A 55 -10.07 7.88 21.30
CA ARG A 55 -10.87 7.89 22.53
C ARG A 55 -10.20 7.13 23.68
N GLU A 56 -9.41 6.10 23.36
CA GLU A 56 -8.60 5.37 24.35
C GLU A 56 -7.41 6.19 24.85
N PHE A 57 -6.97 7.18 24.07
CA PHE A 57 -5.82 8.03 24.37
C PHE A 57 -6.18 9.53 24.22
N PRO A 58 -7.07 10.08 25.06
CA PRO A 58 -7.65 11.42 24.87
C PRO A 58 -6.64 12.57 24.99
N ARG A 59 -5.44 12.30 25.51
CA ARG A 59 -4.34 13.28 25.60
C ARG A 59 -3.44 13.28 24.36
N ALA A 60 -3.55 12.27 23.49
CA ALA A 60 -2.75 12.19 22.28
C ALA A 60 -3.19 13.25 21.26
N GLN A 61 -2.23 13.87 20.58
CA GLN A 61 -2.52 14.74 19.45
C GLN A 61 -2.75 13.90 18.20
N VAL A 62 -3.83 14.20 17.47
CA VAL A 62 -4.14 13.53 16.21
C VAL A 62 -3.57 14.35 15.04
N TRP A 63 -2.86 13.69 14.15
CA TRP A 63 -2.34 14.26 12.91
C TRP A 63 -2.82 13.46 11.71
N VAL A 64 -3.22 14.16 10.65
CA VAL A 64 -3.82 13.53 9.46
C VAL A 64 -3.13 14.02 8.20
N ALA A 65 -3.03 13.12 7.22
CA ALA A 65 -2.63 13.49 5.87
C ALA A 65 -3.55 14.59 5.32
N PRO A 66 -3.05 15.52 4.50
CA PRO A 66 -3.87 16.58 3.92
C PRO A 66 -4.95 16.01 2.99
N ARG A 67 -5.91 16.86 2.59
CA ARG A 67 -7.00 16.51 1.64
C ARG A 67 -7.71 15.20 1.98
N GLN A 68 -8.10 15.05 3.25
CA GLN A 68 -8.97 13.97 3.68
C GLN A 68 -10.26 13.98 2.85
N TRP A 69 -10.68 12.78 2.43
CA TRP A 69 -11.85 12.60 1.59
C TRP A 69 -12.50 11.25 1.83
N SER A 70 -13.81 11.18 1.65
CA SER A 70 -14.60 9.96 1.82
C SER A 70 -15.51 9.76 0.61
N TRP A 71 -15.66 8.51 0.17
CA TRP A 71 -16.61 8.14 -0.88
C TRP A 71 -17.95 7.74 -0.25
N PRO A 72 -19.10 8.07 -0.86
CA PRO A 72 -19.29 8.92 -2.05
C PRO A 72 -19.37 10.42 -1.73
N LEU A 73 -19.46 10.78 -0.45
CA LEU A 73 -19.56 12.16 0.03
C LEU A 73 -18.34 12.50 0.87
N ASN A 74 -17.76 13.67 0.62
CA ASN A 74 -16.65 14.19 1.41
C ASN A 74 -17.13 14.64 2.80
N LEU A 75 -17.30 13.67 3.70
CA LEU A 75 -17.71 13.91 5.07
C LEU A 75 -16.56 14.48 5.90
N PRO A 76 -16.83 15.43 6.81
CA PRO A 76 -15.82 16.01 7.69
C PRO A 76 -15.25 14.95 8.66
N LEU A 77 -14.05 15.17 9.17
CA LEU A 77 -13.34 14.23 10.05
C LEU A 77 -14.11 13.94 11.35
N GLU A 78 -14.86 14.92 11.84
CA GLU A 78 -15.69 14.85 13.03
C GLU A 78 -16.78 13.79 12.90
N PHE A 79 -17.28 13.53 11.68
CA PHE A 79 -18.23 12.45 11.43
C PHE A 79 -17.62 11.08 11.75
N PHE A 80 -16.31 10.93 11.57
CA PHE A 80 -15.56 9.71 11.91
C PHE A 80 -15.03 9.72 13.35
N GLY A 81 -15.44 10.71 14.16
CA GLY A 81 -14.99 10.89 15.53
C GLY A 81 -13.55 11.37 15.66
N ILE A 82 -13.00 11.98 14.61
CA ILE A 82 -11.64 12.53 14.58
C ILE A 82 -11.74 14.04 14.81
N PHE A 83 -11.40 14.48 16.02
CA PHE A 83 -11.52 15.89 16.43
C PHE A 83 -10.15 16.54 16.60
N ARG A 84 -10.07 17.85 16.35
CA ARG A 84 -8.87 18.67 16.59
C ARG A 84 -7.60 18.15 15.89
N ALA A 85 -7.78 17.48 14.75
CA ALA A 85 -6.67 16.94 13.98
C ALA A 85 -5.82 18.06 13.38
N LYS A 86 -4.49 17.92 13.47
CA LYS A 86 -3.53 18.76 12.76
C LYS A 86 -3.21 18.14 11.39
N THR A 87 -2.98 18.98 10.39
CA THR A 87 -2.67 18.51 9.04
C THR A 87 -1.16 18.38 8.85
N LEU A 88 -0.72 17.23 8.37
CA LEU A 88 0.67 16.97 7.96
C LEU A 88 1.01 17.79 6.71
N LYS A 89 2.25 18.29 6.65
CA LYS A 89 2.78 19.04 5.50
C LYS A 89 4.07 18.40 5.01
N ASP A 90 4.37 18.61 3.73
CA ASP A 90 5.58 18.09 3.11
C ASP A 90 6.83 18.73 3.76
N ASP A 91 7.85 17.91 4.05
CA ASP A 91 9.12 18.33 4.67
C ASP A 91 8.97 19.22 5.93
N ASP A 92 7.92 18.98 6.72
CA ASP A 92 7.59 19.82 7.89
C ASP A 92 8.51 19.56 9.09
N LEU A 93 9.51 20.43 9.24
CA LEU A 93 10.46 20.41 10.35
C LEU A 93 9.89 20.97 11.66
N SER A 94 8.66 21.49 11.68
CA SER A 94 8.01 22.02 12.89
C SER A 94 7.20 20.97 13.65
N THR A 95 7.07 19.76 13.10
CA THR A 95 6.39 18.66 13.80
C THR A 95 7.15 18.28 15.09
N PRO A 96 6.45 17.89 16.17
CA PRO A 96 7.10 17.58 17.45
C PRO A 96 8.17 16.47 17.38
N TRP A 97 8.12 15.62 16.36
CA TRP A 97 9.02 14.49 16.14
C TRP A 97 10.06 14.73 15.03
N ALA A 98 10.11 15.92 14.41
CA ALA A 98 10.92 16.20 13.20
C ALA A 98 12.41 15.85 13.33
N TYR A 99 12.95 15.89 14.56
CA TYR A 99 14.33 15.50 14.84
C TYR A 99 14.60 14.01 14.61
N GLU A 100 13.59 13.15 14.77
CA GLU A 100 13.72 11.69 14.70
C GLU A 100 12.98 11.08 13.52
N ILE A 101 11.90 11.71 13.08
CA ILE A 101 11.03 11.24 12.00
C ILE A 101 10.85 12.39 10.99
N GLU A 102 11.31 12.19 9.76
CA GLU A 102 11.02 13.06 8.62
C GLU A 102 9.76 12.59 7.88
N GLN A 103 9.13 13.46 7.08
CA GLN A 103 7.92 13.13 6.33
C GLN A 103 7.90 13.75 4.93
N LYS A 104 7.36 13.02 3.96
CA LYS A 104 7.15 13.47 2.58
C LYS A 104 5.76 13.13 2.12
N VAL A 105 5.04 14.09 1.56
CA VAL A 105 3.63 14.00 1.22
C VAL A 105 3.47 13.85 -0.30
N LEU A 106 2.93 12.72 -0.73
CA LEU A 106 2.37 12.56 -2.07
C LEU A 106 0.91 13.00 -2.02
N SER A 107 0.60 14.17 -2.60
CA SER A 107 -0.78 14.67 -2.67
C SER A 107 -1.17 14.98 -4.12
N SER A 108 -2.22 14.32 -4.60
CA SER A 108 -2.75 14.53 -5.94
C SER A 108 -4.27 14.65 -5.92
N PRO A 109 -4.82 15.86 -6.10
CA PRO A 109 -6.27 16.04 -6.23
C PRO A 109 -6.81 15.59 -7.59
N GLU A 110 -5.93 15.27 -8.55
CA GLU A 110 -6.29 15.06 -9.96
C GLU A 110 -6.46 13.59 -10.35
N VAL A 111 -6.47 12.67 -9.39
CA VAL A 111 -6.58 11.22 -9.70
C VAL A 111 -7.98 10.87 -10.21
N GLY A 112 -9.03 11.43 -9.61
CA GLY A 112 -10.41 11.17 -9.98
C GLY A 112 -11.40 12.02 -9.18
N ILE A 113 -12.56 11.45 -8.84
CA ILE A 113 -13.57 12.11 -7.98
C ILE A 113 -13.00 12.40 -6.58
N GLY A 114 -12.12 11.53 -6.08
CA GLY A 114 -11.36 11.74 -4.86
C GLY A 114 -9.89 12.04 -5.13
N PRO A 115 -9.20 12.69 -4.17
CA PRO A 115 -7.75 12.82 -4.23
C PRO A 115 -7.08 11.47 -3.95
N TYR A 116 -5.79 11.37 -4.26
CA TYR A 116 -4.90 10.41 -3.61
C TYR A 116 -3.93 11.16 -2.71
N VAL A 117 -3.79 10.68 -1.48
CA VAL A 117 -2.83 11.23 -0.52
C VAL A 117 -2.17 10.12 0.27
N GLU A 118 -0.84 10.13 0.31
CA GLU A 118 -0.04 9.30 1.20
C GLU A 118 1.12 10.13 1.77
N VAL A 119 1.41 9.93 3.05
CA VAL A 119 2.56 10.53 3.74
C VAL A 119 3.53 9.41 4.10
N ALA A 120 4.70 9.40 3.48
CA ALA A 120 5.79 8.53 3.89
C ALA A 120 6.54 9.16 5.08
N PHE A 121 7.05 8.31 5.96
CA PHE A 121 7.84 8.75 7.11
C PHE A 121 9.20 8.05 7.14
N TYR A 122 10.24 8.76 7.54
CA TYR A 122 11.58 8.20 7.72
C TYR A 122 12.04 8.36 9.16
N HIS A 123 12.09 7.22 9.88
CA HIS A 123 12.66 7.17 11.21
C HIS A 123 14.18 7.06 11.11
N LYS A 124 14.87 8.18 11.38
CA LYS A 124 16.32 8.34 11.19
C LYS A 124 17.14 7.35 12.03
N PRO A 125 16.86 7.16 13.34
CA PRO A 125 17.67 6.27 14.18
C PRO A 125 17.69 4.82 13.70
N SER A 126 16.53 4.26 13.32
CA SER A 126 16.45 2.87 12.85
C SER A 126 16.74 2.72 11.35
N ARG A 127 16.84 3.84 10.61
CA ARG A 127 16.90 3.89 9.15
C ARG A 127 15.74 3.11 8.51
N THR A 128 14.52 3.42 8.94
CA THR A 128 13.30 2.76 8.49
C THR A 128 12.41 3.73 7.74
N LEU A 129 12.01 3.36 6.52
CA LEU A 129 10.93 3.99 5.78
C LEU A 129 9.60 3.35 6.17
N LEU A 130 8.62 4.18 6.53
CA LEU A 130 7.23 3.78 6.73
C LEU A 130 6.40 4.35 5.59
N VAL A 131 5.58 3.49 4.99
CA VAL A 131 4.67 3.79 3.89
C VAL A 131 3.34 3.07 4.15
N THR A 132 2.26 3.52 3.53
CA THR A 132 0.96 2.84 3.62
C THR A 132 0.78 1.89 2.45
N ASP A 133 0.30 2.42 1.33
CA ASP A 133 -0.19 1.66 0.19
C ASP A 133 0.76 1.78 -1.01
N ALA A 134 1.74 2.69 -0.92
CA ALA A 134 2.71 2.94 -1.98
C ALA A 134 3.44 1.67 -2.44
N VAL A 135 3.81 0.79 -1.51
CA VAL A 135 4.40 -0.52 -1.80
C VAL A 135 3.87 -1.58 -0.86
N ILE A 136 3.94 -2.83 -1.32
CA ILE A 136 3.60 -4.03 -0.56
C ILE A 136 4.69 -5.08 -0.72
N PHE A 137 4.72 -6.04 0.19
CA PHE A 137 5.53 -7.25 0.06
C PHE A 137 4.72 -8.47 0.42
N VAL A 138 4.37 -9.25 -0.59
CA VAL A 138 3.55 -10.44 -0.42
C VAL A 138 4.41 -11.60 0.11
N PRO A 139 4.16 -12.10 1.34
CA PRO A 139 4.89 -13.25 1.85
C PRO A 139 4.53 -14.51 1.05
N ARG A 140 5.51 -15.40 0.86
CA ARG A 140 5.29 -16.66 0.13
C ARG A 140 4.31 -17.58 0.85
N GLN A 141 4.39 -17.62 2.18
CA GLN A 141 3.50 -18.38 3.05
C GLN A 141 2.42 -17.46 3.63
N PRO A 142 1.22 -17.98 3.95
CA PRO A 142 0.22 -17.22 4.67
C PRO A 142 0.76 -16.75 6.03
N PRO A 143 0.44 -15.52 6.46
CA PRO A 143 0.81 -15.05 7.79
C PRO A 143 -0.08 -15.69 8.85
N ASP A 144 0.44 -15.81 10.07
CA ASP A 144 -0.22 -16.48 11.21
C ASP A 144 -1.56 -15.87 11.61
N CYS A 145 -1.78 -14.59 11.26
CA CYS A 145 -3.04 -13.89 11.55
C CYS A 145 -4.21 -14.33 10.66
N ILE A 146 -3.96 -15.06 9.57
CA ILE A 146 -5.01 -15.62 8.73
C ILE A 146 -5.35 -17.02 9.23
N SER A 147 -6.61 -17.21 9.62
CA SER A 147 -7.04 -18.49 10.16
C SER A 147 -6.99 -19.61 9.11
N LYS A 148 -6.78 -20.82 9.62
CA LYS A 148 -6.83 -22.05 8.84
C LYS A 148 -8.14 -22.15 8.06
N GLU A 149 -9.25 -21.81 8.69
CA GLU A 149 -10.61 -21.89 8.13
C GLU A 149 -10.76 -20.94 6.95
N SER A 150 -10.24 -19.71 7.05
CA SER A 150 -10.24 -18.75 5.95
C SER A 150 -9.40 -19.23 4.76
N LEU A 151 -8.21 -19.78 5.02
CA LEU A 151 -7.37 -20.35 3.95
C LEU A 151 -8.09 -21.48 3.22
N LEU A 152 -8.69 -22.42 3.96
CA LEU A 152 -9.43 -23.53 3.36
C LEU A 152 -10.70 -23.05 2.64
N ALA A 153 -11.38 -22.03 3.15
CA ALA A 153 -12.54 -21.43 2.48
C ALA A 153 -12.14 -20.82 1.12
N SER A 154 -11.03 -20.08 1.06
CA SER A 154 -10.52 -19.51 -0.19
C SER A 154 -9.96 -20.57 -1.15
N ALA A 155 -9.54 -21.73 -0.65
CA ALA A 155 -9.10 -22.87 -1.46
C ALA A 155 -10.27 -23.61 -2.14
N LYS A 156 -11.53 -23.42 -1.69
CA LYS A 156 -12.70 -24.02 -2.32
C LYS A 156 -12.94 -23.45 -3.72
N ASN A 157 -13.39 -24.30 -4.64
CA ASN A 157 -13.79 -23.90 -5.98
C ASN A 157 -15.19 -23.25 -5.97
N GLY A 158 -15.25 -22.06 -5.35
CA GLY A 158 -16.47 -21.26 -5.27
C GLY A 158 -16.86 -20.60 -6.59
N LEU A 159 -17.86 -19.72 -6.54
CA LEU A 159 -18.41 -19.03 -7.71
C LEU A 159 -17.33 -18.27 -8.50
N ALA A 160 -16.41 -17.58 -7.81
CA ALA A 160 -15.32 -16.85 -8.47
C ALA A 160 -14.42 -17.77 -9.33
N VAL A 161 -14.09 -18.98 -8.85
CA VAL A 161 -13.29 -19.94 -9.61
C VAL A 161 -14.06 -20.45 -10.83
N LYS A 162 -15.36 -20.72 -10.67
CA LYS A 162 -16.23 -21.18 -11.77
C LYS A 162 -16.41 -20.13 -12.87
N LEU A 163 -16.54 -18.85 -12.48
CA LEU A 163 -16.64 -17.75 -13.45
C LEU A 163 -15.31 -17.49 -14.18
N LEU A 164 -14.19 -17.63 -13.47
CA LEU A 164 -12.85 -17.33 -14.01
C LEU A 164 -12.17 -18.53 -14.69
N SER A 165 -12.73 -19.74 -14.61
CA SER A 165 -12.13 -20.94 -15.23
C SER A 165 -12.27 -20.99 -16.75
N LYS A 166 -12.98 -20.04 -17.38
CA LYS A 166 -13.12 -19.91 -18.85
C LYS A 166 -13.51 -21.23 -19.56
N GLY A 167 -14.41 -22.00 -18.94
CA GLY A 167 -14.90 -23.27 -19.49
C GLY A 167 -14.00 -24.49 -19.19
N LYS A 168 -12.89 -24.34 -18.46
CA LYS A 168 -12.15 -25.49 -17.91
C LYS A 168 -13.01 -26.23 -16.89
N GLU A 169 -12.88 -27.56 -16.90
CA GLU A 169 -13.50 -28.41 -15.89
C GLU A 169 -12.99 -28.03 -14.50
N VAL A 170 -13.92 -27.81 -13.57
CA VAL A 170 -13.62 -27.42 -12.20
C VAL A 170 -13.81 -28.65 -11.33
N PRO A 171 -12.73 -29.19 -10.72
CA PRO A 171 -12.84 -30.33 -9.82
C PRO A 171 -13.84 -30.04 -8.70
N GLN A 172 -14.74 -30.99 -8.44
CA GLN A 172 -15.72 -30.91 -7.35
C GLN A 172 -15.24 -31.58 -6.06
N GLU A 173 -13.98 -32.00 -6.01
CA GLU A 173 -13.40 -32.66 -4.85
C GLU A 173 -13.45 -31.76 -3.60
N PRO A 174 -13.75 -32.33 -2.43
CA PRO A 174 -13.76 -31.59 -1.18
C PRO A 174 -12.34 -31.11 -0.85
N VAL A 175 -12.24 -29.85 -0.40
CA VAL A 175 -10.97 -29.31 0.08
C VAL A 175 -10.66 -29.91 1.45
N VAL A 176 -9.70 -30.84 1.47
CA VAL A 176 -9.17 -31.44 2.70
C VAL A 176 -8.13 -30.50 3.33
N ASP A 177 -8.06 -30.49 4.65
CA ASP A 177 -7.02 -29.73 5.33
C ASP A 177 -5.62 -30.33 5.13
N ASN A 178 -4.77 -29.63 4.38
CA ASN A 178 -3.36 -29.95 4.24
C ASN A 178 -2.57 -28.68 3.87
N LYS A 179 -1.23 -28.77 3.89
CA LYS A 179 -0.35 -27.63 3.59
C LYS A 179 -0.58 -27.07 2.18
N LEU A 180 -0.82 -27.95 1.20
CA LEU A 180 -1.04 -27.56 -0.20
C LEU A 180 -2.32 -26.73 -0.36
N ASN A 181 -3.43 -27.16 0.24
CA ASN A 181 -4.71 -26.47 0.17
C ASN A 181 -4.69 -25.16 0.95
N ARG A 182 -4.02 -25.10 2.11
CA ARG A 182 -3.80 -23.84 2.82
C ARG A 182 -3.00 -22.84 1.99
N GLN A 183 -1.92 -23.30 1.36
CA GLN A 183 -1.12 -22.48 0.44
C GLN A 183 -1.95 -22.02 -0.76
N LYS A 184 -2.71 -22.91 -1.40
CA LYS A 184 -3.59 -22.57 -2.52
C LYS A 184 -4.63 -21.51 -2.13
N GLY A 185 -5.21 -21.62 -0.94
CA GLY A 185 -6.10 -20.62 -0.37
C GLY A 185 -5.45 -19.24 -0.25
N TRP A 186 -4.23 -19.21 0.28
CA TRP A 186 -3.41 -17.99 0.36
C TRP A 186 -3.16 -17.37 -1.02
N GLU A 187 -2.67 -18.15 -1.97
CA GLU A 187 -2.37 -17.68 -3.33
C GLU A 187 -3.61 -17.08 -4.00
N ARG A 188 -4.77 -17.72 -3.84
CA ARG A 188 -6.07 -17.22 -4.35
C ARG A 188 -6.50 -15.93 -3.68
N MET A 189 -6.42 -15.85 -2.34
CA MET A 189 -6.75 -14.62 -1.61
C MET A 189 -5.91 -13.43 -2.11
N VAL A 190 -4.60 -13.63 -2.23
CA VAL A 190 -3.68 -12.60 -2.70
C VAL A 190 -4.01 -12.15 -4.12
N LEU A 191 -4.22 -13.09 -5.04
CA LEU A 191 -4.55 -12.75 -6.43
C LEU A 191 -5.90 -12.03 -6.53
N GLN A 192 -6.91 -12.45 -5.76
CA GLN A 192 -8.21 -11.78 -5.75
C GLN A 192 -8.11 -10.35 -5.23
N ILE A 193 -7.40 -10.11 -4.13
CA ILE A 193 -7.30 -8.76 -3.56
C ILE A 193 -6.44 -7.82 -4.41
N LEU A 194 -5.42 -8.34 -5.11
CA LEU A 194 -4.51 -7.52 -5.92
C LEU A 194 -5.01 -7.25 -7.35
N PHE A 195 -5.86 -8.11 -7.90
CA PHE A 195 -6.32 -7.99 -9.29
C PHE A 195 -7.83 -7.79 -9.44
N LEU A 196 -8.61 -7.95 -8.35
CA LEU A 196 -10.09 -7.94 -8.28
C LEU A 196 -10.78 -9.08 -9.06
N GLY A 197 -10.20 -9.50 -10.18
CA GLY A 197 -10.64 -10.63 -10.99
C GLY A 197 -9.46 -11.22 -11.78
N PRO A 198 -8.56 -11.98 -11.13
CA PRO A 198 -7.41 -12.61 -11.79
C PRO A 198 -7.86 -13.64 -12.82
N SER A 199 -7.03 -13.89 -13.82
CA SER A 199 -7.36 -14.70 -14.99
C SER A 199 -7.42 -16.20 -14.73
N ASN A 200 -6.71 -16.70 -13.71
CA ASN A 200 -6.66 -18.11 -13.35
C ASN A 200 -6.56 -18.30 -11.83
N LEU A 201 -7.70 -18.57 -11.19
CA LEU A 201 -7.72 -19.03 -9.80
C LEU A 201 -7.66 -20.54 -9.66
N LEU A 202 -7.85 -21.30 -10.74
CA LEU A 202 -7.78 -22.76 -10.68
C LEU A 202 -6.35 -23.20 -10.33
N GLU A 203 -5.37 -22.58 -10.97
CA GLU A 203 -3.93 -22.80 -10.85
C GLU A 203 -3.20 -21.49 -10.54
N PRO A 204 -3.30 -20.97 -9.30
CA PRO A 204 -2.84 -19.63 -8.94
C PRO A 204 -1.31 -19.49 -8.86
N ASN A 205 -0.58 -20.60 -8.82
CA ASN A 205 0.83 -20.63 -8.42
C ASN A 205 1.75 -19.82 -9.34
N ALA A 206 1.56 -19.90 -10.66
CA ALA A 206 2.41 -19.20 -11.62
C ALA A 206 2.32 -17.67 -11.44
N SER A 207 1.11 -17.13 -11.37
CA SER A 207 0.87 -15.70 -11.14
C SER A 207 1.35 -15.27 -9.76
N PHE A 208 1.08 -16.06 -8.72
CA PHE A 208 1.52 -15.77 -7.36
C PHE A 208 3.06 -15.74 -7.24
N ALA A 209 3.76 -16.70 -7.86
CA ALA A 209 5.21 -16.79 -7.83
C ALA A 209 5.90 -15.57 -8.48
N GLN A 210 5.26 -14.92 -9.47
CA GLN A 210 5.83 -13.75 -10.14
C GLN A 210 5.88 -12.51 -9.25
N MET A 211 4.98 -12.38 -8.27
CA MET A 211 4.87 -11.20 -7.41
C MET A 211 5.23 -11.45 -5.94
N SER A 212 5.14 -12.68 -5.45
CA SER A 212 5.50 -13.00 -4.07
C SER A 212 7.00 -12.78 -3.81
N GLN A 213 7.34 -12.45 -2.56
CA GLN A 213 8.71 -12.15 -2.11
C GLN A 213 9.39 -10.97 -2.82
N LYS A 214 8.60 -10.05 -3.39
CA LYS A 214 9.09 -8.85 -4.03
C LYS A 214 8.44 -7.62 -3.42
N LEU A 215 9.21 -6.54 -3.34
CA LEU A 215 8.67 -5.22 -3.06
C LEU A 215 8.08 -4.68 -4.35
N ILE A 216 6.78 -4.43 -4.37
CA ILE A 216 6.06 -3.99 -5.55
C ILE A 216 5.06 -2.88 -5.19
N VAL A 217 4.76 -1.99 -6.14
CA VAL A 217 3.53 -1.21 -6.09
C VAL A 217 2.37 -2.13 -6.46
N SER A 218 1.29 -2.16 -5.68
CA SER A 218 0.16 -3.05 -5.98
C SER A 218 -0.44 -2.75 -7.37
N PRO A 219 -0.98 -3.75 -8.10
CA PRO A 219 -1.55 -3.52 -9.42
C PRO A 219 -2.67 -2.46 -9.40
N ILE A 220 -3.51 -2.48 -8.37
CA ILE A 220 -4.61 -1.53 -8.16
C ILE A 220 -4.07 -0.11 -8.05
N VAL A 221 -3.13 0.14 -7.14
CA VAL A 221 -2.55 1.49 -6.94
C VAL A 221 -1.77 1.93 -8.18
N LYS A 222 -0.97 1.04 -8.78
CA LYS A 222 -0.26 1.30 -10.04
C LYS A 222 -1.24 1.78 -11.13
N THR A 223 -2.31 1.03 -11.35
CA THR A 223 -3.21 1.25 -12.49
C THR A 223 -4.18 2.40 -12.26
N LEU A 224 -4.86 2.42 -11.13
CA LEU A 224 -5.95 3.36 -10.87
C LEU A 224 -5.46 4.72 -10.32
N VAL A 225 -4.23 4.77 -9.79
CA VAL A 225 -3.72 5.97 -9.11
C VAL A 225 -2.42 6.47 -9.73
N PHE A 226 -1.33 5.74 -9.59
CA PHE A 226 0.01 6.28 -9.92
C PHE A 226 0.18 6.54 -11.41
N SER A 227 -0.46 5.73 -12.26
CA SER A 227 -0.46 5.96 -13.71
C SER A 227 -1.17 7.26 -14.15
N LYS A 228 -1.98 7.86 -13.25
CA LYS A 228 -2.73 9.09 -13.53
C LYS A 228 -1.91 10.35 -13.29
N VAL A 229 -0.88 10.24 -12.45
CA VAL A 229 0.00 11.33 -12.04
C VAL A 229 1.47 10.88 -11.92
N PRO A 230 2.04 10.25 -12.96
CA PRO A 230 3.34 9.59 -12.88
C PRO A 230 4.48 10.56 -12.52
N GLU A 231 4.41 11.82 -12.96
CA GLU A 231 5.42 12.85 -12.65
C GLU A 231 5.48 13.14 -11.14
N LYS A 232 4.32 13.37 -10.51
CA LYS A 232 4.24 13.63 -9.05
C LYS A 232 4.71 12.43 -8.24
N VAL A 233 4.38 11.21 -8.68
CA VAL A 233 4.84 9.98 -8.04
C VAL A 233 6.35 9.82 -8.19
N ARG A 234 6.89 10.09 -9.38
CA ARG A 234 8.34 10.06 -9.67
C ARG A 234 9.10 11.02 -8.78
N ASP A 235 8.68 12.29 -8.72
CA ASP A 235 9.33 13.31 -7.89
C ASP A 235 9.32 12.93 -6.41
N TRP A 236 8.20 12.39 -5.91
CA TRP A 236 8.07 11.94 -4.53
C TRP A 236 9.01 10.77 -4.20
N VAL A 237 9.03 9.72 -5.04
CA VAL A 237 9.89 8.54 -4.83
C VAL A 237 11.37 8.90 -4.98
N ASP A 238 11.74 9.75 -5.95
CA ASP A 238 13.11 10.21 -6.12
C ASP A 238 13.55 11.08 -4.95
N GLY A 239 12.68 11.94 -4.42
CA GLY A 239 12.94 12.72 -3.20
C GLY A 239 13.23 11.82 -2.01
N ILE A 240 12.38 10.81 -1.78
CA ILE A 240 12.58 9.79 -0.74
C ILE A 240 13.92 9.07 -0.93
N ALA A 241 14.20 8.53 -2.11
CA ALA A 241 15.41 7.75 -2.37
C ALA A 241 16.69 8.59 -2.30
N ARG A 242 16.63 9.87 -2.70
CA ARG A 242 17.77 10.79 -2.66
C ARG A 242 18.13 11.18 -1.24
N GLU A 243 17.13 11.52 -0.42
CA GLU A 243 17.33 12.17 0.88
C GLU A 243 17.37 11.16 2.04
N TRP A 244 16.60 10.07 1.96
CA TRP A 244 16.45 9.13 3.08
C TRP A 244 17.27 7.86 2.90
N ARG A 245 18.22 7.63 3.82
CA ARG A 245 19.13 6.48 3.82
C ARG A 245 18.55 5.27 4.55
N PHE A 246 17.32 4.86 4.22
CA PHE A 246 16.68 3.70 4.82
C PHE A 246 17.30 2.37 4.35
N LYS A 247 17.24 1.36 5.23
CA LYS A 247 17.64 -0.04 4.97
C LYS A 247 16.52 -1.04 5.28
N ARG A 248 15.35 -0.51 5.64
CA ARG A 248 14.17 -1.24 6.05
C ARG A 248 12.93 -0.48 5.62
N ILE A 249 11.91 -1.19 5.15
CA ILE A 249 10.62 -0.61 4.78
C ILE A 249 9.53 -1.29 5.62
N ILE A 250 8.56 -0.52 6.10
CA ILE A 250 7.34 -0.99 6.77
C ILE A 250 6.15 -0.46 5.95
N PRO A 251 5.57 -1.29 5.07
CA PRO A 251 4.27 -1.00 4.47
C PRO A 251 3.14 -1.26 5.46
N ALA A 252 1.93 -0.76 5.17
CA ALA A 252 0.74 -1.08 5.97
C ALA A 252 0.09 -2.40 5.58
N HIS A 253 0.35 -2.89 4.36
CA HIS A 253 -0.23 -4.13 3.83
C HIS A 253 0.80 -5.24 3.65
N PHE A 254 0.37 -6.47 3.93
CA PHE A 254 1.16 -7.70 3.90
C PHE A 254 2.33 -7.70 4.89
N ALA A 255 3.47 -8.29 4.54
CA ALA A 255 4.54 -8.55 5.49
C ALA A 255 5.36 -7.28 5.75
N ALA A 256 5.65 -7.04 7.03
CA ALA A 256 6.52 -5.99 7.51
C ALA A 256 7.16 -6.42 8.84
N PRO A 257 8.36 -5.92 9.19
CA PRO A 257 9.25 -5.11 8.37
C PRO A 257 9.96 -5.91 7.26
N ILE A 258 10.41 -5.22 6.22
CA ILE A 258 11.16 -5.81 5.09
C ILE A 258 12.55 -5.20 5.06
N ASN A 259 13.59 -6.03 4.89
CA ASN A 259 14.93 -5.55 4.58
C ASN A 259 14.97 -5.14 3.11
N ALA A 260 14.83 -3.85 2.85
CA ALA A 260 14.80 -3.26 1.52
C ALA A 260 15.51 -1.90 1.54
N SER A 261 16.24 -1.65 0.48
CA SER A 261 17.05 -0.46 0.25
C SER A 261 16.33 0.53 -0.67
N ARG A 262 16.98 1.67 -0.89
CA ARG A 262 16.55 2.68 -1.87
C ARG A 262 16.45 2.13 -3.29
N SER A 263 17.36 1.23 -3.68
CA SER A 263 17.34 0.60 -5.00
C SER A 263 16.13 -0.31 -5.16
N ASP A 264 15.75 -1.03 -4.11
CA ASP A 264 14.55 -1.88 -4.13
C ASP A 264 13.27 -1.03 -4.25
N LEU A 265 13.20 0.11 -3.56
CA LEU A 265 12.11 1.06 -3.72
C LEU A 265 12.03 1.57 -5.17
N LEU A 266 13.14 2.06 -5.72
CA LEU A 266 13.17 2.55 -7.12
C LEU A 266 12.78 1.46 -8.12
N ALA A 267 13.22 0.21 -7.90
CA ALA A 267 12.85 -0.92 -8.75
C ALA A 267 11.34 -1.22 -8.69
N ALA A 268 10.68 -1.08 -7.53
CA ALA A 268 9.24 -1.23 -7.41
C ALA A 268 8.46 -0.19 -8.25
N PHE A 269 9.03 1.00 -8.42
CA PHE A 269 8.46 2.12 -9.18
C PHE A 269 8.97 2.24 -10.63
N ALA A 270 9.80 1.30 -11.11
CA ALA A 270 10.40 1.36 -12.46
C ALA A 270 9.35 1.40 -13.60
N PHE A 271 8.11 1.00 -13.34
CA PHE A 271 7.01 1.13 -14.32
C PHE A 271 6.71 2.59 -14.72
N LEU A 272 7.13 3.58 -13.91
CA LEU A 272 6.98 4.99 -14.26
C LEU A 272 7.81 5.37 -15.48
N ASP A 273 8.92 4.67 -15.75
CA ASP A 273 9.79 4.96 -16.90
C ASP A 273 9.09 4.66 -18.24
N ASP A 274 8.05 3.83 -18.25
CA ASP A 274 7.19 3.59 -19.42
C ASP A 274 6.09 4.65 -19.58
N LEU A 275 5.79 5.43 -18.53
CA LEU A 275 4.71 6.43 -18.50
C LEU A 275 5.21 7.87 -18.64
N LEU A 276 6.51 8.09 -18.49
CA LEU A 276 7.14 9.41 -18.55
C LEU A 276 7.88 9.60 -19.88
N ASP A 277 7.85 10.83 -20.40
CA ASP A 277 8.61 11.20 -21.60
C ASP A 277 10.13 11.20 -21.34
N GLU A 278 10.93 11.03 -22.40
CA GLU A 278 12.40 10.97 -22.30
C GLU A 278 13.03 12.18 -21.60
N ARG A 279 12.42 13.37 -21.71
CA ARG A 279 12.89 14.59 -21.03
C ARG A 279 12.83 14.48 -19.50
N TYR A 280 11.90 13.69 -18.96
CA TYR A 280 11.82 13.42 -17.53
C TYR A 280 12.84 12.37 -17.07
N VAL A 281 13.15 11.43 -17.97
CA VAL A 281 14.13 10.36 -17.76
C VAL A 281 15.57 10.88 -17.82
N THR A 282 15.83 12.01 -18.49
CA THR A 282 17.17 12.65 -18.61
C THR A 282 17.65 13.47 -17.41
N ARG A 283 16.85 13.67 -16.35
CA ARG A 283 17.44 14.04 -15.05
C ARG A 283 18.34 12.88 -14.64
N PRO A 284 19.59 13.08 -14.16
CA PRO A 284 20.48 11.98 -13.79
C PRO A 284 19.87 11.21 -12.61
N SER A 285 19.02 10.26 -12.97
CA SER A 285 18.28 9.40 -12.08
C SER A 285 19.12 8.14 -11.95
N LEU A 286 19.34 7.73 -10.71
CA LEU A 286 20.05 6.49 -10.43
C LEU A 286 19.35 5.27 -11.10
N SER A 287 18.08 5.36 -11.53
CA SER A 287 17.34 4.23 -12.12
C SER A 287 17.88 3.78 -13.49
N LEU A 288 18.43 4.68 -14.32
CA LEU A 288 18.98 4.35 -15.64
C LEU A 288 20.23 3.47 -15.56
N LEU A 289 21.08 3.66 -14.55
CA LEU A 289 22.26 2.82 -14.33
C LEU A 289 21.86 1.41 -13.85
N PHE A 290 20.85 1.30 -12.98
CA PHE A 290 20.40 0.02 -12.44
C PHE A 290 19.55 -0.82 -13.41
N THR A 291 18.77 -0.20 -14.30
CA THR A 291 17.97 -0.90 -15.33
C THR A 291 18.83 -1.56 -16.41
N SER A 292 20.08 -1.12 -16.62
CA SER A 292 21.00 -1.78 -17.55
C SER A 292 21.59 -3.10 -17.00
N LEU A 293 21.66 -3.25 -15.67
CA LEU A 293 22.22 -4.42 -14.98
C LEU A 293 21.14 -5.42 -14.54
N MET A 294 19.94 -4.96 -14.21
CA MET A 294 18.75 -5.79 -14.01
C MET A 294 17.86 -5.64 -15.23
N GLY A 295 17.95 -6.57 -16.18
CA GLY A 295 17.27 -6.53 -17.47
C GLY A 295 15.81 -6.05 -17.39
N LYS A 296 15.40 -5.28 -18.42
CA LYS A 296 14.06 -4.69 -18.64
C LYS A 296 13.04 -5.17 -17.62
N ALA A 297 12.67 -4.29 -16.68
CA ALA A 297 11.69 -4.56 -15.63
C ALA A 297 10.49 -5.31 -16.21
N ALA A 298 10.50 -6.64 -16.07
CA ALA A 298 9.40 -7.46 -16.46
C ALA A 298 8.23 -7.00 -15.59
N SER A 299 7.09 -6.69 -16.21
CA SER A 299 5.85 -6.45 -15.46
C SER A 299 5.69 -7.60 -14.46
N TYR A 300 5.79 -7.31 -13.16
CA TYR A 300 5.56 -8.30 -12.09
C TYR A 300 4.15 -8.91 -12.14
N PHE A 301 3.31 -8.40 -13.04
CA PHE A 301 1.91 -8.73 -13.21
C PHE A 301 1.72 -9.42 -14.57
N PRO A 302 1.23 -10.68 -14.57
CA PRO A 302 0.82 -11.36 -15.80
C PRO A 302 -0.21 -10.51 -16.57
N PRO A 303 -0.04 -10.30 -17.89
CA PRO A 303 -0.96 -9.47 -18.68
C PRO A 303 -2.41 -9.94 -18.62
N ASP A 304 -2.63 -11.26 -18.52
CA ASP A 304 -3.96 -11.83 -18.41
C ASP A 304 -4.66 -11.46 -17.10
N ASP A 305 -3.93 -11.43 -15.98
CA ASP A 305 -4.48 -11.05 -14.67
C ASP A 305 -4.83 -9.56 -14.59
N MET A 306 -4.18 -8.73 -15.41
CA MET A 306 -4.45 -7.29 -15.50
C MET A 306 -5.73 -6.95 -16.28
N LYS A 307 -6.34 -7.89 -17.01
CA LYS A 307 -7.48 -7.62 -17.90
C LYS A 307 -8.67 -7.01 -17.17
N THR A 308 -9.08 -7.58 -16.04
CA THR A 308 -10.22 -7.09 -15.26
C THR A 308 -9.96 -5.68 -14.76
N LEU A 309 -8.77 -5.45 -14.19
CA LEU A 309 -8.38 -4.15 -13.67
C LEU A 309 -8.24 -3.08 -14.78
N SER A 310 -7.73 -3.46 -15.94
CA SER A 310 -7.64 -2.57 -17.11
C SER A 310 -9.01 -2.24 -17.68
N SER A 311 -9.95 -3.18 -17.68
CA SER A 311 -11.35 -2.93 -18.07
C SER A 311 -12.05 -2.03 -17.07
N LEU A 312 -11.83 -2.24 -15.77
CA LEU A 312 -12.32 -1.35 -14.72
C LEU A 312 -11.78 0.07 -14.88
N ASP A 313 -10.48 0.22 -15.14
CA ASP A 313 -9.87 1.52 -15.40
C ASP A 313 -10.53 2.23 -16.59
N LYS A 314 -10.70 1.53 -17.72
CA LYS A 314 -11.38 2.07 -18.91
C LYS A 314 -12.81 2.50 -18.60
N PHE A 315 -13.55 1.70 -17.83
CA PHE A 315 -14.91 2.05 -17.41
C PHE A 315 -14.91 3.30 -16.54
N LEU A 316 -14.08 3.36 -15.49
CA LEU A 316 -13.98 4.50 -14.58
C LEU A 316 -13.57 5.78 -15.31
N VAL A 317 -12.66 5.67 -16.28
CA VAL A 317 -12.30 6.78 -17.18
C VAL A 317 -13.49 7.21 -18.05
N SER A 318 -14.25 6.27 -18.61
CA SER A 318 -15.38 6.56 -19.49
C SER A 318 -16.51 7.30 -18.78
N VAL A 319 -16.71 7.04 -17.48
CA VAL A 319 -17.72 7.70 -16.65
C VAL A 319 -17.16 8.94 -15.92
N GLY A 320 -15.91 9.32 -16.18
CA GLY A 320 -15.26 10.49 -15.57
C GLY A 320 -14.89 10.31 -14.08
N ALA A 321 -14.94 9.09 -13.55
CA ALA A 321 -14.64 8.81 -12.15
C ALA A 321 -13.14 8.90 -11.82
N VAL A 322 -12.29 8.62 -12.82
CA VAL A 322 -10.82 8.64 -12.72
C VAL A 322 -10.25 9.32 -13.97
N LYS A 323 -9.14 10.05 -13.84
CA LYS A 323 -8.45 10.68 -14.97
C LYS A 323 -7.95 9.64 -15.97
N LYS A 324 -7.77 10.03 -17.23
CA LYS A 324 -7.08 9.20 -18.22
C LYS A 324 -5.66 8.91 -17.75
N THR A 325 -5.22 7.67 -17.96
CA THR A 325 -3.82 7.28 -17.77
C THR A 325 -2.94 8.14 -18.66
N VAL A 326 -1.85 8.65 -18.10
CA VAL A 326 -0.85 9.39 -18.90
C VAL A 326 -0.15 8.37 -19.81
N SER A 327 -0.23 8.56 -21.11
CA SER A 327 0.54 7.76 -22.07
C SER A 327 1.86 8.47 -22.36
N GLY A 328 2.90 8.15 -21.60
CA GLY A 328 4.27 8.42 -22.04
C GLY A 328 4.60 7.53 -23.23
N ARG A 329 5.32 8.09 -24.21
CA ARG A 329 5.57 7.52 -25.56
C ARG A 329 4.32 7.43 -26.44
N LYS A 330 4.15 8.43 -27.33
CA LYS A 330 3.64 8.11 -28.67
C LYS A 330 4.61 7.08 -29.27
N ARG A 331 4.13 5.86 -29.50
CA ARG A 331 4.84 4.94 -30.39
C ARG A 331 4.88 5.50 -31.80
#